data_AF-A0A382T935-F1
#
_entry.id   AF-A0A382T935-F1
#
_cell.length_a   1.000
_cell.length_b   1.000
_cell.length_c   1.000
_cell.angle_alpha   90.00
_cell.angle_beta   90.00
_cell.angle_gamma   90.00
#
_symmetry.space_group_name_H-M   'P 1'
#
loop_
_entity.id
_entity.type
_entity.pdbx_description
1 polymer ?
#
loop_
_entity_poly.entity_id
_entity_poly.type
_entity_poly.pdbx_seq_one_letter_code
_entity_poly.pdbx_strand_id
1 'polypeptide(L)'
;MVYLVFPSSWHPSQPYLSLPSLKGYLHMHGIQDVKQRDLAIELLDHLCTWEKTKPLYERITRELNELGAKPRHSQFEREKYAKLREAEEVIPALMYEIDAAKASMRCEDFYNLDRYMESLKIIDVWLDNILAPYFPSQLTVIGSQMRY
;
A
#
# COMPACT_ATOMS: atom_id res chain seq x y z
N MET A 1 -24.14 -3.09 16.69
CA MET A 1 -22.88 -2.73 16.02
C MET A 1 -23.10 -2.62 14.52
N VAL A 2 -23.03 -1.40 13.98
CA VAL A 2 -23.08 -1.10 12.55
C VAL A 2 -21.67 -0.71 12.10
N TYR A 3 -21.18 -1.30 11.02
CA TYR A 3 -19.92 -0.92 10.38
C TYR A 3 -20.19 -0.13 9.10
N LEU A 4 -19.64 1.08 9.04
CA LEU A 4 -19.59 1.90 7.85
C LEU A 4 -18.20 1.75 7.24
N VAL A 5 -18.12 1.06 6.10
CA VAL A 5 -16.85 0.61 5.53
C VAL A 5 -16.57 1.37 4.24
N PHE A 6 -15.42 2.04 4.17
CA PHE A 6 -14.90 2.61 2.94
C PHE A 6 -14.04 1.56 2.21
N PRO A 7 -14.32 1.25 0.93
CA PRO A 7 -13.61 0.21 0.19
C PRO A 7 -12.18 0.62 -0.21
N SER A 8 -11.37 -0.36 -0.60
CA SER A 8 -9.92 -0.21 -0.81
C SER A 8 -9.50 0.40 -2.17
N SER A 9 -10.24 1.35 -2.73
CA SER A 9 -9.79 2.12 -3.91
C SER A 9 -9.99 3.61 -3.67
N TRP A 10 -8.89 4.38 -3.70
CA TRP A 10 -8.92 5.78 -3.30
C TRP A 10 -7.84 6.63 -3.97
N HIS A 11 -8.15 7.93 -4.04
CA HIS A 11 -7.21 9.00 -4.35
C HIS A 11 -7.04 9.90 -3.11
N PRO A 12 -5.83 10.03 -2.54
CA PRO A 12 -5.63 10.63 -1.22
C PRO A 12 -6.18 12.04 -0.96
N SER A 13 -6.39 12.81 -2.01
CA SER A 13 -6.95 14.16 -1.91
C SER A 13 -8.48 14.23 -1.82
N GLN A 14 -9.20 13.09 -1.89
CA GLN A 14 -10.66 13.06 -1.96
C GLN A 14 -11.29 12.40 -0.71
N PRO A 15 -11.45 13.12 0.41
CA PRO A 15 -12.00 12.53 1.62
C PRO A 15 -13.46 12.06 1.41
N TYR A 16 -13.77 10.85 1.89
CA TYR A 16 -15.09 10.25 1.71
C TYR A 16 -16.07 10.69 2.81
N LEU A 17 -16.67 11.86 2.63
CA LEU A 17 -17.49 12.54 3.65
C LEU A 17 -18.88 11.93 3.88
N SER A 18 -19.31 10.97 3.07
CA SER A 18 -20.64 10.34 3.20
C SER A 18 -20.74 9.47 4.46
N LEU A 19 -19.69 8.75 4.85
CA LEU A 19 -19.72 7.89 6.05
C LEU A 19 -19.75 8.68 7.36
N PRO A 20 -18.96 9.77 7.53
CA PRO A 20 -19.13 10.66 8.68
C PRO A 20 -20.54 11.25 8.77
N SER A 21 -21.11 11.66 7.64
CA SER A 21 -22.46 12.21 7.57
C SER A 21 -23.51 11.16 7.98
N LEU A 22 -23.42 9.94 7.45
CA LEU A 22 -24.31 8.83 7.80
C LEU A 22 -24.16 8.43 9.28
N LYS A 23 -22.94 8.41 9.83
CA LYS A 23 -22.72 8.18 11.26
C LYS A 23 -23.44 9.22 12.11
N GLY A 24 -23.30 10.50 11.76
CA GLY A 24 -24.00 11.60 12.44
C GLY A 24 -25.52 11.42 12.42
N TYR A 25 -26.08 11.09 11.25
CA TYR A 25 -27.51 10.81 11.10
C TYR A 25 -27.97 9.63 11.98
N LEU A 26 -27.26 8.49 11.94
CA LEU A 26 -27.60 7.32 12.75
C LEU A 26 -27.58 7.63 14.26
N HIS A 27 -26.59 8.41 14.72
CA HIS A 27 -26.50 8.85 16.11
C HIS A 27 -27.68 9.75 16.52
N MET A 28 -28.11 10.68 15.66
CA MET A 28 -29.30 11.52 15.93
C MET A 28 -30.58 10.68 16.08
N HIS A 29 -30.63 9.51 15.43
CA HIS A 29 -31.75 8.58 15.50
C HIS A 29 -31.56 7.45 16.53
N GLY A 30 -30.69 7.63 17.52
CA GLY A 30 -30.53 6.71 18.66
C GLY A 30 -29.65 5.49 18.38
N ILE A 31 -29.08 5.35 17.18
CA ILE A 31 -28.17 4.26 16.84
C ILE A 31 -26.74 4.73 17.14
N GLN A 32 -26.27 4.45 18.37
CA GLN A 32 -24.95 4.91 18.86
C GLN A 32 -23.80 3.95 18.53
N ASP A 33 -24.10 2.66 18.38
CA ASP A 33 -23.09 1.62 18.16
C ASP A 33 -22.68 1.54 16.68
N VAL A 34 -22.06 2.61 16.17
CA VAL A 34 -21.65 2.80 14.77
C VAL A 34 -20.13 3.06 14.67
N LYS A 35 -19.42 2.18 13.96
CA LYS A 35 -17.98 2.28 13.72
C LYS A 35 -17.69 2.54 12.24
N GLN A 36 -16.82 3.50 11.96
CA GLN A 36 -16.28 3.73 10.62
C GLN A 36 -14.97 2.96 10.47
N ARG A 37 -14.75 2.35 9.31
CA ARG A 37 -13.53 1.64 8.93
C ARG A 37 -13.10 2.13 7.56
N ASP A 38 -11.86 2.60 7.46
CA ASP A 38 -11.26 3.00 6.20
C ASP A 38 -10.28 1.89 5.79
N LEU A 39 -10.75 0.96 4.96
CA LEU A 39 -9.93 -0.18 4.58
C LEU A 39 -8.76 0.22 3.67
N ALA A 40 -8.85 1.36 2.98
CA ALA A 40 -7.76 1.84 2.14
C ALA A 40 -6.59 2.32 3.01
N ILE A 41 -6.86 3.16 4.01
CA ILE A 41 -5.82 3.62 4.95
C ILE A 41 -5.28 2.49 5.82
N GLU A 42 -6.14 1.57 6.26
CA GLU A 42 -5.70 0.40 7.04
C GLU A 42 -4.78 -0.52 6.22
N LEU A 43 -5.10 -0.72 4.94
CA LEU A 43 -4.24 -1.47 4.01
C LEU A 43 -2.90 -0.75 3.81
N LEU A 44 -2.92 0.56 3.55
CA LEU A 44 -1.70 1.35 3.38
C LEU A 44 -0.85 1.40 4.65
N ASP A 45 -1.46 1.50 5.83
CA ASP A 45 -0.73 1.39 7.10
C ASP A 45 -0.03 0.03 7.21
N HIS A 46 -0.69 -1.05 6.82
CA HIS A 46 -0.09 -2.37 6.82
C HIS A 46 1.07 -2.47 5.81
N LEU A 47 0.85 -2.03 4.57
CA LEU A 47 1.80 -2.15 3.48
C LEU A 47 2.99 -1.19 3.61
N CYS A 48 2.84 -0.04 4.26
CA CYS A 48 3.92 0.94 4.47
C CYS A 48 4.58 0.78 5.86
N THR A 49 4.68 -0.45 6.35
CA THR A 49 5.38 -0.81 7.59
C THR A 49 6.33 -1.94 7.29
N TRP A 50 7.63 -1.76 7.55
CA TRP A 50 8.62 -2.77 7.25
C TRP A 50 8.34 -4.11 7.95
N GLU A 51 8.10 -4.07 9.27
CA GLU A 51 7.86 -5.27 10.07
C GLU A 51 6.72 -6.13 9.50
N LYS A 52 5.62 -5.48 9.08
CA LYS A 52 4.42 -6.15 8.55
C LYS A 52 4.64 -6.71 7.14
N THR A 53 5.56 -6.14 6.37
CA THR A 53 5.81 -6.50 4.97
C THR A 53 7.07 -7.33 4.75
N LYS A 54 7.86 -7.59 5.78
CA LYS A 54 8.99 -8.53 5.74
C LYS A 54 8.63 -9.88 5.08
N PRO A 55 7.47 -10.52 5.36
CA PRO A 55 7.08 -11.75 4.66
C PRO A 55 6.90 -11.60 3.13
N LEU A 56 6.54 -10.40 2.65
CA LEU A 56 6.49 -10.11 1.22
C LEU A 56 7.89 -10.03 0.62
N TYR A 57 8.84 -9.41 1.32
CA TYR A 57 10.24 -9.40 0.88
C TYR A 57 10.84 -10.81 0.83
N GLU A 58 10.58 -11.64 1.85
CA GLU A 58 11.00 -13.06 1.84
C GLU A 58 10.37 -13.83 0.66
N ARG A 59 9.12 -13.51 0.31
CA ARG A 59 8.46 -14.06 -0.88
C ARG A 59 9.10 -13.56 -2.17
N ILE A 60 9.53 -12.30 -2.26
CA ILE A 60 10.27 -11.76 -3.42
C ILE A 60 11.54 -12.55 -3.65
N THR A 61 12.40 -12.67 -2.62
CA THR A 61 13.67 -13.41 -2.73
C THR A 61 13.44 -14.87 -3.11
N ARG A 62 12.42 -15.53 -2.53
CA ARG A 62 12.08 -16.91 -2.87
C ARG A 62 11.64 -17.06 -4.33
N GLU A 63 10.65 -16.27 -4.77
CA GLU A 63 10.13 -16.36 -6.15
C GLU A 63 11.19 -15.98 -7.19
N LEU A 64 12.08 -15.03 -6.86
CA LEU A 64 13.20 -14.65 -7.72
C LEU A 64 14.17 -15.83 -7.92
N ASN A 65 14.55 -16.51 -6.83
CA ASN A 65 15.42 -17.69 -6.89
C ASN A 65 14.75 -18.85 -7.64
N GLU A 66 13.47 -19.11 -7.39
CA GLU A 66 12.70 -20.15 -8.07
C GLU A 66 12.62 -19.90 -9.59
N LEU A 67 12.34 -18.67 -10.01
CA LEU A 67 12.34 -18.30 -11.43
C LEU A 67 13.74 -18.37 -12.03
N GLY A 68 14.75 -17.81 -11.35
CA GLY A 68 16.14 -17.83 -11.83
C GLY A 68 16.72 -19.23 -12.02
N ALA A 69 16.25 -20.22 -11.26
CA ALA A 69 16.64 -21.61 -11.41
C ALA A 69 15.96 -22.33 -12.60
N LYS A 70 14.89 -21.76 -13.18
CA LYS A 70 14.21 -22.37 -14.33
C LYS A 70 15.07 -22.26 -15.60
N PRO A 71 15.25 -23.35 -16.37
CA PRO A 71 16.07 -23.33 -17.58
C PRO A 71 15.44 -22.55 -18.74
N ARG A 72 14.11 -22.33 -18.71
CA ARG A 72 13.36 -21.60 -19.73
C ARG A 72 12.27 -20.78 -19.08
N HIS A 73 11.96 -19.64 -19.67
CA HIS A 73 10.95 -18.70 -19.19
C HIS A 73 10.02 -18.31 -20.34
N SER A 74 8.73 -18.26 -20.06
CA SER A 74 7.76 -17.53 -20.87
C SER A 74 8.06 -16.03 -20.87
N GLN A 75 7.42 -15.26 -21.77
CA GLN A 75 7.55 -13.80 -21.75
C GLN A 75 7.09 -13.22 -20.41
N PHE A 76 5.94 -13.66 -19.91
CA PHE A 76 5.41 -13.23 -18.62
C PHE A 76 6.37 -13.52 -17.46
N GLU A 77 7.00 -14.70 -17.44
CA GLU A 77 8.00 -15.03 -16.40
C GLU A 77 9.26 -14.15 -16.49
N ARG A 78 9.69 -13.74 -17.69
CA ARG A 78 10.80 -12.79 -17.85
C ARG A 78 10.45 -11.42 -17.28
N GLU A 79 9.25 -10.93 -17.56
CA GLU A 79 8.75 -9.65 -17.03
C GLU A 79 8.61 -9.70 -15.50
N LYS A 80 8.04 -10.79 -14.96
CA LYS A 80 7.93 -11.00 -13.51
C LYS A 80 9.31 -11.12 -12.86
N TYR A 81 10.25 -11.85 -13.45
CA TYR A 81 11.62 -11.96 -12.96
C TYR A 81 12.29 -10.58 -12.88
N ALA A 82 12.17 -9.75 -13.92
CA ALA A 82 12.70 -8.40 -13.92
C ALA A 82 12.10 -7.55 -12.79
N LYS A 83 10.77 -7.64 -12.57
CA LYS A 83 10.11 -6.91 -11.48
C LYS A 83 10.57 -7.36 -10.10
N LEU A 84 10.70 -8.67 -9.88
CA LEU A 84 11.20 -9.21 -8.61
C LEU A 84 12.66 -8.84 -8.37
N ARG A 85 13.48 -8.79 -9.43
CA ARG A 85 14.89 -8.41 -9.35
C ARG A 85 15.05 -6.94 -8.97
N GLU A 86 14.28 -6.06 -9.62
CA GLU A 86 14.21 -4.64 -9.27
C GLU A 86 13.84 -4.46 -7.79
N ALA A 87 12.80 -5.17 -7.34
CA ALA A 87 12.34 -5.08 -5.95
C ALA A 87 13.40 -5.59 -4.94
N GLU A 88 14.11 -6.67 -5.26
CA GLU A 88 15.21 -7.18 -4.42
C GLU A 88 16.32 -6.14 -4.22
N GLU A 89 16.63 -5.37 -5.26
CA GLU A 89 17.67 -4.33 -5.25
C GLU A 89 17.24 -3.05 -4.53
N VAL A 90 15.98 -2.64 -4.69
CA VAL A 90 15.44 -1.37 -4.15
C VAL A 90 15.05 -1.45 -2.67
N ILE A 91 14.41 -2.55 -2.25
CA ILE A 91 13.83 -2.67 -0.90
C ILE A 91 14.84 -2.48 0.24
N PRO A 92 16.09 -3.00 0.18
CA PRO A 92 17.06 -2.83 1.26
C PRO A 92 17.39 -1.36 1.59
N ALA A 93 17.30 -0.46 0.60
CA ALA A 93 17.48 0.98 0.83
C ALA A 93 16.21 1.62 1.43
N LEU A 94 15.02 1.23 0.94
CA LEU A 94 13.76 1.84 1.37
C LEU A 94 13.23 1.31 2.71
N MET A 95 13.64 0.11 3.14
CA MET A 95 13.09 -0.49 4.37
C MET A 95 13.43 0.31 5.64
N TYR A 96 14.47 1.14 5.59
CA TYR A 96 14.83 2.05 6.68
C TYR A 96 14.09 3.40 6.61
N GLU A 97 13.48 3.72 5.48
CA GLU A 97 12.83 5.01 5.21
C GLU A 97 11.30 4.92 5.26
N ILE A 98 10.71 3.77 4.93
CA ILE A 98 9.26 3.64 4.75
C ILE A 98 8.44 3.97 6.00
N ASP A 99 8.88 3.52 7.17
CA ASP A 99 8.18 3.77 8.44
C ASP A 99 8.20 5.27 8.78
N ALA A 100 9.31 5.96 8.52
CA ALA A 100 9.45 7.41 8.69
C ALA A 100 8.59 8.18 7.66
N ALA A 101 8.61 7.78 6.39
CA ALA A 101 7.77 8.35 5.34
C ALA A 101 6.27 8.16 5.64
N LYS A 102 5.88 7.05 6.26
CA LYS A 102 4.50 6.84 6.72
C LYS A 102 4.16 7.75 7.91
N ALA A 103 5.10 7.96 8.84
CA ALA A 103 4.90 8.76 10.04
C ALA A 103 4.79 10.26 9.74
N SER A 104 5.57 10.77 8.78
CA SER A 104 5.52 12.18 8.35
C SER A 104 4.13 12.59 7.84
N MET A 105 3.40 11.65 7.23
CA MET A 105 2.03 11.86 6.74
C MET A 105 0.99 11.99 7.87
N ARG A 106 1.39 11.80 9.14
CA ARG A 106 0.52 11.80 10.33
C ARG A 106 0.96 12.82 11.38
N CYS A 107 1.91 13.68 11.06
CA CYS A 107 2.37 14.76 11.94
C CYS A 107 2.39 16.10 11.17
N GLU A 108 2.89 17.15 11.82
CA GLU A 108 2.99 18.50 11.25
C GLU A 108 3.85 18.55 9.97
N ASP A 109 4.78 17.59 9.78
CA ASP A 109 5.60 17.51 8.57
C ASP A 109 4.76 17.32 7.29
N PHE A 110 3.54 16.78 7.41
CA PHE A 110 2.58 16.68 6.32
C PHE A 110 2.33 18.03 5.62
N TYR A 111 2.38 19.14 6.36
CA TYR A 111 2.17 20.49 5.82
C TYR A 111 3.41 21.09 5.16
N ASN A 112 4.57 20.46 5.30
CA ASN A 112 5.78 20.85 4.59
C ASN A 112 5.77 20.18 3.20
N LEU A 113 5.67 20.99 2.15
CA LEU A 113 5.54 20.48 0.78
C LEU A 113 6.71 19.58 0.35
N ASP A 114 7.94 19.94 0.69
CA ASP A 114 9.12 19.16 0.30
C ASP A 114 9.12 17.79 1.00
N ARG A 115 8.83 17.78 2.31
CA ARG A 115 8.71 16.55 3.10
C ARG A 115 7.55 15.68 2.64
N TYR A 116 6.42 16.28 2.32
CA TYR A 116 5.26 15.58 1.77
C TYR A 116 5.60 14.90 0.44
N MET A 117 6.23 15.62 -0.49
CA MET A 117 6.61 15.08 -1.80
C MET A 117 7.67 13.97 -1.69
N GLU A 118 8.65 14.14 -0.81
CA GLU A 118 9.66 13.12 -0.49
C GLU A 118 8.99 11.84 0.05
N SER A 119 8.14 11.98 1.06
CA SER A 119 7.44 10.86 1.70
C SER A 119 6.53 10.13 0.72
N LEU A 120 5.77 10.87 -0.09
CA LEU A 120 4.95 10.30 -1.15
C LEU A 120 5.77 9.50 -2.15
N LYS A 121 6.95 10.00 -2.55
CA LYS A 121 7.80 9.29 -3.50
C LYS A 121 8.35 8.00 -2.91
N ILE A 122 8.76 8.02 -1.63
CA ILE A 122 9.19 6.81 -0.92
C ILE A 122 8.06 5.79 -0.88
N ILE A 123 6.84 6.21 -0.48
CA ILE A 123 5.67 5.32 -0.40
C ILE A 123 5.32 4.74 -1.78
N ASP A 124 5.33 5.55 -2.84
CA ASP A 124 4.99 5.10 -4.19
C ASP A 124 5.97 4.05 -4.71
N VAL A 125 7.28 4.32 -4.59
CA VAL A 125 8.33 3.35 -4.99
C VAL A 125 8.28 2.11 -4.09
N TRP A 126 8.00 2.28 -2.79
CA TRP A 126 7.85 1.17 -1.87
C TRP A 126 6.73 0.23 -2.28
N LEU A 127 5.52 0.76 -2.51
CA LEU A 127 4.35 -0.03 -2.89
C LEU A 127 4.57 -0.80 -4.19
N ASP A 128 5.18 -0.15 -5.20
CA ASP A 128 5.49 -0.77 -6.49
C ASP A 128 6.48 -1.95 -6.36
N ASN A 129 7.41 -1.90 -5.41
CA ASN A 129 8.42 -2.93 -5.20
C ASN A 129 7.99 -4.01 -4.21
N ILE A 130 7.44 -3.65 -3.04
CA ILE A 130 7.05 -4.62 -2.01
C ILE A 130 5.91 -5.54 -2.48
N LEU A 131 5.12 -5.08 -3.45
CA LEU A 131 4.03 -5.85 -4.06
C LEU A 131 4.42 -6.57 -5.35
N ALA A 132 5.70 -6.57 -5.74
CA ALA A 132 6.20 -7.32 -6.90
C ALA A 132 5.72 -8.79 -7.00
N PRO A 133 5.49 -9.55 -5.90
CA PRO A 133 4.94 -10.90 -5.99
C PRO A 133 3.53 -10.99 -6.61
N TYR A 134 2.80 -9.88 -6.65
CA TYR A 134 1.45 -9.78 -7.21
C TYR A 134 1.43 -9.29 -8.67
N PHE A 135 2.61 -9.11 -9.29
CA PHE A 135 2.70 -8.80 -10.72
C PHE A 135 1.82 -9.77 -11.56
N PRO A 136 1.02 -9.27 -12.51
CA PRO A 136 1.04 -7.92 -13.08
C PRO A 136 0.02 -6.96 -12.45
N SER A 137 -0.56 -7.31 -11.30
CA SER A 137 -1.37 -6.37 -10.52
C SER A 137 -0.47 -5.34 -9.82
N GLN A 138 -0.98 -4.12 -9.70
CA GLN A 138 -0.25 -2.98 -9.13
C GLN A 138 -1.15 -2.23 -8.14
N LEU A 139 -0.54 -1.71 -7.08
CA LEU A 139 -1.15 -0.76 -6.15
C LEU A 139 -0.15 0.37 -5.98
N THR A 140 -0.61 1.60 -6.19
CA THR A 140 0.14 2.83 -5.99
C THR A 140 -0.56 3.69 -4.96
N VAL A 141 0.04 4.83 -4.61
CA VAL A 141 -0.58 5.78 -3.68
C VAL A 141 -1.92 6.33 -4.21
N ILE A 142 -2.08 6.40 -5.53
CA ILE A 142 -3.23 7.06 -6.19
C ILE A 142 -4.21 6.09 -6.84
N GLY A 143 -3.98 4.78 -6.76
CA GLY A 143 -4.91 3.79 -7.31
C GLY A 143 -4.37 2.37 -7.38
N SER A 144 -5.18 1.47 -7.94
CA SER A 144 -4.85 0.06 -8.10
C SER A 144 -5.25 -0.43 -9.49
N GLN A 145 -4.45 -1.32 -10.08
CA GLN A 145 -4.79 -2.06 -11.28
C GLN A 145 -4.73 -3.56 -10.95
N MET A 146 -5.88 -4.22 -10.98
CA MET A 146 -5.97 -5.66 -10.74
C MET A 146 -6.02 -6.40 -12.07
N ARG A 147 -5.19 -7.43 -12.22
CA ARG A 147 -5.14 -8.31 -13.39
C ARG A 147 -5.26 -9.75 -12.92
N TYR A 148 -6.15 -10.51 -13.56
CA TYR A 148 -6.50 -11.90 -13.24
C TYR A 148 -5.98 -12.86 -14.32
#